data_AF-A0A7L1NKL1-F1
#
_entry.id   AF-A0A7L1NKL1-F1
#
_cell.length_a   1.000
_cell.length_b   1.000
_cell.length_c   1.000
_cell.angle_alpha   90.00
_cell.angle_beta   90.00
_cell.angle_gamma   90.00
#
_symmetry.space_group_name_H-M   'P 1'
#
loop_
_entity.id
_entity.type
_entity.pdbx_description
1 polymer ?
#
loop_
_entity_poly.entity_id
_entity_poly.type
_entity_poly.pdbx_seq_one_letter_code
_entity_poly.pdbx_strand_id
1 'polypeptide(L)' 'RGKLCTLCTKVLQRLEAKAGQKPDQDKVKMTLDKGCQALGQPLASTCRWLVKKFRQKVRVALQTGELPQKFCTALRLCK' A
#
# COMPACT_ATOMS: atom_id res chain seq x y z
N ARG A 1 -10.36 3.84 -14.77
CA ARG A 1 -11.46 3.67 -13.78
C ARG A 1 -11.61 2.20 -13.40
N GLY A 2 -11.02 1.76 -12.28
CA GLY A 2 -11.14 0.37 -11.83
C GLY A 2 -11.26 0.33 -10.32
N LYS A 3 -12.15 -0.51 -9.78
CA LYS A 3 -12.28 -0.70 -8.32
C LYS A 3 -10.91 -0.96 -7.69
N LEU A 4 -10.07 -1.78 -8.33
CA LEU A 4 -8.69 -2.07 -7.92
C LEU A 4 -7.79 -0.83 -7.77
N CYS A 5 -7.94 0.17 -8.64
CA CYS A 5 -7.19 1.42 -8.56
C CYS A 5 -7.52 2.17 -7.28
N THR A 6 -8.81 2.39 -7.02
CA THR A 6 -9.29 3.06 -5.80
C THR A 6 -8.93 2.28 -4.54
N LEU A 7 -8.97 0.95 -4.59
CA LEU A 7 -8.57 0.10 -3.48
C LEU A 7 -7.07 0.27 -3.20
N CYS A 8 -6.23 0.19 -4.23
CA CYS A 8 -4.79 0.32 -4.11
C CYS A 8 -4.36 1.71 -3.59
N THR A 9 -4.95 2.79 -4.11
CA THR A 9 -4.63 4.14 -3.64
C THR A 9 -5.07 4.35 -2.20
N LYS A 10 -6.27 3.90 -1.82
CA LYS A 10 -6.74 3.94 -0.43
C LYS A 10 -5.86 3.12 0.51
N VAL A 11 -5.41 1.93 0.08
CA VAL A 11 -4.49 1.09 0.85
C VAL A 11 -3.23 1.89 1.18
N LEU A 12 -2.57 2.46 0.18
CA LEU A 12 -1.33 3.22 0.38
C LEU A 12 -1.54 4.47 1.24
N GLN A 13 -2.58 5.26 0.99
CA GLN A 13 -2.88 6.43 1.83
C GLN A 13 -3.11 6.05 3.29
N ARG A 14 -3.82 4.93 3.54
CA ARG A 14 -4.04 4.43 4.90
C ARG A 14 -2.76 3.90 5.53
N LEU A 15 -1.89 3.27 4.73
CA LEU A 15 -0.59 2.81 5.19
C LEU A 15 0.33 3.99 5.50
N GLU A 16 0.42 5.01 4.66
CA GLU A 16 1.16 6.26 4.92
C GLU A 16 0.67 6.92 6.20
N ALA A 17 -0.64 7.11 6.34
CA ALA A 17 -1.23 7.71 7.53
C ALA A 17 -0.92 6.93 8.82
N LYS A 18 -0.86 5.59 8.75
CA LYS A 18 -0.48 4.74 9.89
C LYS A 18 1.02 4.68 10.14
N ALA A 19 1.81 4.73 9.07
CA ALA A 19 3.25 4.57 9.13
C ALA A 19 3.93 5.89 9.55
N GLY A 20 3.31 7.04 9.27
CA GLY A 20 3.82 8.36 9.64
C GLY A 20 4.80 8.94 8.60
N GLN A 21 5.42 10.08 8.92
CA GLN A 21 6.50 10.63 8.09
C GLN A 21 7.75 9.74 8.21
N LYS A 22 8.15 9.10 7.11
CA LYS A 22 9.34 8.23 7.01
C LYS A 22 9.33 7.05 7.99
N PRO A 23 8.42 6.08 7.80
CA PRO A 23 8.40 4.88 8.63
C PRO A 23 9.65 4.02 8.44
N ASP A 24 10.17 3.50 9.55
CA ASP A 24 11.26 2.52 9.55
C ASP A 24 10.82 1.21 8.88
N GLN A 25 11.78 0.38 8.45
CA GLN A 25 11.47 -0.88 7.78
C GLN A 25 10.53 -1.77 8.59
N ASP A 26 10.76 -1.83 9.90
CA ASP A 26 9.99 -2.70 10.78
C ASP A 26 8.56 -2.16 10.96
N LYS A 27 8.44 -0.84 11.11
CA LYS A 27 7.15 -0.13 11.18
C LYS A 27 6.34 -0.34 9.90
N VAL A 28 6.98 -0.22 8.73
CA VAL A 28 6.32 -0.50 7.45
C VAL A 28 5.88 -1.96 7.38
N LYS A 29 6.73 -2.93 7.71
CA LYS A 29 6.35 -4.35 7.68
C LYS A 29 5.14 -4.61 8.57
N MET A 30 5.14 -4.14 9.83
CA MET A 30 3.99 -4.28 10.73
C MET A 30 2.74 -3.60 10.18
N THR A 31 2.89 -2.40 9.63
CA THR A 31 1.77 -1.63 9.05
C THR A 31 1.23 -2.31 7.81
N LEU A 32 2.06 -2.96 7.00
CA LEU A 32 1.62 -3.74 5.85
C LEU A 32 0.91 -5.04 6.29
N ASP A 33 1.47 -5.78 7.25
CA ASP A 33 0.89 -7.04 7.72
C ASP A 33 -0.45 -6.83 8.44
N LYS A 34 -0.47 -5.93 9.44
CA LYS A 34 -1.67 -5.62 10.23
C LYS A 34 -2.60 -4.62 9.53
N GLY A 35 -2.06 -3.69 8.76
CA GLY A 35 -2.86 -2.70 8.05
C GLY A 35 -3.67 -3.32 6.92
N CYS A 36 -3.15 -4.34 6.22
CA CYS A 36 -3.96 -5.07 5.23
C CYS A 36 -5.18 -5.75 5.86
N GLN A 37 -5.04 -6.37 7.03
CA GLN A 37 -6.19 -6.97 7.73
C GLN A 37 -7.21 -5.92 8.18
N ALA A 38 -6.75 -4.76 8.64
CA ALA A 38 -7.61 -3.67 9.10
C ALA A 38 -8.42 -2.98 7.98
N LEU A 39 -8.08 -3.21 6.69
CA LEU A 39 -8.75 -2.58 5.55
C LEU A 39 -10.03 -3.31 5.12
N GLY A 40 -10.29 -4.52 5.63
CA GLY A 40 -11.45 -5.33 5.26
C GLY A 40 -11.39 -5.87 3.82
N GLN A 41 -12.20 -6.87 3.49
CA GLN A 41 -12.32 -7.34 2.10
C GLN A 41 -13.19 -6.37 1.28
N PRO A 42 -12.85 -6.11 0.00
CA PRO A 42 -11.81 -6.77 -0.81
C PRO A 42 -10.39 -6.14 -0.72
N LEU A 43 -10.22 -5.01 -0.02
CA LEU A 43 -8.93 -4.30 0.07
C LEU A 43 -7.83 -5.18 0.67
N ALA A 44 -8.15 -5.95 1.71
CA ALA A 44 -7.22 -6.82 2.41
C ALA A 44 -6.53 -7.82 1.47
N SER A 45 -7.27 -8.37 0.50
CA SER A 45 -6.73 -9.33 -0.46
C SER A 45 -5.76 -8.68 -1.44
N THR A 46 -6.12 -7.54 -2.01
CA THR A 46 -5.24 -6.76 -2.90
C THR A 46 -4.00 -6.27 -2.14
N CYS A 47 -4.19 -5.77 -0.93
CA CYS A 47 -3.11 -5.30 -0.06
C CYS A 47 -2.12 -6.43 0.25
N ARG A 48 -2.59 -7.61 0.70
CA ARG A 48 -1.70 -8.76 0.96
C ARG A 48 -0.91 -9.18 -0.27
N TRP A 49 -1.55 -9.21 -1.43
CA TRP A 49 -0.87 -9.54 -2.69
C TRP A 49 0.23 -8.52 -3.01
N LEU A 50 -0.07 -7.23 -2.86
CA LEU A 50 0.89 -6.15 -3.07
C LEU A 50 2.05 -6.18 -2.09
N VAL A 51 1.78 -6.38 -0.80
CA VAL A 51 2.80 -6.52 0.24
C VAL A 51 3.66 -7.74 -0.04
N LYS A 52 3.07 -8.87 -0.42
CA LYS A 52 3.82 -10.11 -0.65
C LYS A 52 4.71 -10.03 -1.90
N LYS A 53 4.22 -9.46 -3.00
CA LYS A 53 4.97 -9.34 -4.27
C LYS A 53 5.87 -8.11 -4.34
N PHE A 54 5.44 -6.99 -3.75
CA PHE A 54 6.06 -5.68 -3.92
C PHE A 54 6.47 -5.03 -2.59
N ARG A 55 6.67 -5.81 -1.51
CA ARG A 55 7.06 -5.32 -0.17
C ARG A 55 8.15 -4.24 -0.21
N GLN A 56 9.22 -4.51 -0.95
CA GLN A 56 10.35 -3.59 -1.11
C GLN A 56 9.90 -2.28 -1.75
N LYS A 57 9.13 -2.35 -2.85
CA LYS A 57 8.66 -1.16 -3.55
C LYS A 57 7.64 -0.37 -2.74
N VAL A 58 6.70 -1.04 -2.06
CA VAL A 58 5.74 -0.39 -1.15
C VAL A 58 6.49 0.32 -0.04
N ARG A 59 7.53 -0.31 0.53
CA ARG A 59 8.34 0.30 1.57
C ARG A 59 9.08 1.54 1.08
N VAL A 60 9.73 1.45 -0.08
CA VAL A 60 10.41 2.61 -0.67
C VAL A 60 9.39 3.71 -0.94
N ALA A 61 8.24 3.39 -1.53
CA ALA A 61 7.17 4.36 -1.79
C ALA A 61 6.71 5.07 -0.50
N LEU A 62 6.51 4.33 0.59
CA LEU A 62 6.16 4.91 1.89
C LEU A 62 7.28 5.76 2.50
N GLN A 63 8.54 5.39 2.28
CA GLN A 63 9.70 6.12 2.78
C GLN A 63 9.99 7.40 1.98
N THR A 64 9.77 7.35 0.66
CA THR A 64 10.00 8.48 -0.24
C THR A 64 8.76 9.35 -0.44
N GLY A 65 7.61 9.00 0.14
CA GLY A 65 6.34 9.69 -0.08
C GLY A 65 5.88 9.60 -1.54
N GLU A 66 6.10 8.46 -2.18
CA GLU A 66 5.69 8.26 -3.57
C GLU A 66 4.16 8.26 -3.68
N LEU A 67 3.65 8.95 -4.71
CA LEU A 67 2.21 9.11 -4.89
C LEU A 67 1.52 7.75 -5.02
N PRO A 68 0.49 7.46 -4.21
CA PRO A 68 -0.23 6.19 -4.23
C PRO A 68 -0.76 5.85 -5.63
N GLN A 69 -1.16 6.88 -6.39
CA GLN A 69 -1.65 6.71 -7.74
C GLN A 69 -0.57 6.22 -8.71
N LYS A 70 0.66 6.74 -8.63
CA LYS A 70 1.78 6.32 -9.49
C LYS A 70 2.19 4.88 -9.20
N PHE A 71 2.31 4.54 -7.92
CA PHE A 71 2.59 3.17 -7.50
C PHE A 71 1.53 2.18 -8.02
N CYS A 72 0.25 2.50 -7.86
CA CYS A 72 -0.84 1.66 -8.35
C CYS A 72 -0.90 1.55 -9.88
N THR A 73 -0.51 2.60 -10.60
CA THR A 73 -0.35 2.55 -12.07
C THR A 73 0.85 1.69 -12.47
N ALA A 74 1.97 1.75 -11.74
CA ALA A 74 3.13 0.89 -11.98
C ALA A 74 2.81 -0.61 -11.81
N LEU A 75 1.79 -0.90 -10.99
CA LEU A 75 1.27 -2.26 -10.78
C LEU A 75 0.18 -2.66 -11.79
N ARG A 76 -0.14 -1.78 -12.75
CA ARG A 76 -1.26 -1.92 -13.69
C ARG A 76 -2.62 -2.09 -13.01
N LEU A 77 -2.76 -1.66 -11.75
CA LEU A 77 -4.03 -1.63 -11.01
C LEU A 77 -4.83 -0.37 -11.31
N CYS A 78 -4.13 0.72 -11.62
CA CYS A 78 -4.67 1.94 -12.20
C CYS A 78 -4.30 1.99 -13.70
N LYS A 79 -5.28 2.39 -14.51
CA LYS A 79 -5.13 2.75 -15.92
C LYS A 79 -5.52 4.21 -16.03
#